data_AF-A0A7R9BC59-F1
#
_entry.id   AF-A0A7R9BC59-F1
#
_cell.length_a   1.000
_cell.length_b   1.000
_cell.length_c   1.000
_cell.angle_alpha   90.00
_cell.angle_beta   90.00
_cell.angle_gamma   90.00
#
_symmetry.space_group_name_H-M   'P 1'
#
loop_
_entity.id
_entity.type
_entity.pdbx_description
1 polymer ?
#
loop_
_entity_poly.entity_id
_entity_poly.type
_entity_poly.pdbx_seq_one_letter_code
_entity_poly.pdbx_strand_id
1 'polypeptide(L)'
;MASGNEKILEHLQLICAQEEVLCGQDVLQLLVDTSDGDMRRAITCLQSSAKLQDKGALVTVEDVLEISGVVPDKWLTELMRVCRSKDYSSIEDYVNNLMCEAYAVSQLMDQLLKLIVASEDMSDRQKSLICEKLAVSILNLTFVCSLTDTSVT
;
A
#
# COMPACT_ATOMS: atom_id res chain seq x y z
N MET A 1 -7.36 -23.50 -12.53
CA MET A 1 -6.98 -23.19 -11.14
C MET A 1 -7.52 -21.81 -10.87
N ALA A 2 -8.71 -21.68 -10.26
CA ALA A 2 -9.30 -20.38 -9.94
C ALA A 2 -8.39 -19.70 -8.91
N SER A 3 -7.73 -18.63 -9.32
CA SER A 3 -6.85 -17.84 -8.45
C SER A 3 -7.70 -17.29 -7.30
N GLY A 4 -7.23 -17.35 -6.05
CA GLY A 4 -8.02 -16.91 -4.88
C GLY A 4 -8.64 -15.52 -5.05
N ASN A 5 -7.98 -14.65 -5.83
CA ASN A 5 -8.41 -13.31 -6.20
C ASN A 5 -9.74 -13.29 -6.98
N GLU A 6 -9.99 -14.28 -7.84
CA GLU A 6 -11.21 -14.38 -8.66
C GLU A 6 -12.46 -14.56 -7.78
N LYS A 7 -12.35 -15.39 -6.73
CA LYS A 7 -13.45 -15.59 -5.77
C LYS A 7 -13.75 -14.36 -4.94
N ILE A 8 -12.72 -13.57 -4.60
CA ILE A 8 -12.90 -12.32 -3.86
C ILE A 8 -13.63 -11.31 -4.75
N LEU A 9 -13.22 -11.21 -6.01
CA LEU A 9 -13.85 -10.33 -6.99
C LEU A 9 -15.34 -10.66 -7.20
N GLU A 10 -15.68 -11.93 -7.41
CA GLU A 10 -17.07 -12.40 -7.52
C GLU A 10 -17.89 -12.04 -6.28
N HIS A 11 -17.31 -12.18 -5.10
CA HIS A 11 -17.99 -11.87 -3.85
C HIS A 11 -18.22 -10.37 -3.65
N LEU A 12 -17.23 -9.54 -3.99
CA LEU A 12 -17.37 -8.08 -3.95
C LEU A 12 -18.44 -7.58 -4.93
N GLN A 13 -18.49 -8.14 -6.15
CA GLN A 13 -19.55 -7.82 -7.12
C GLN A 13 -20.94 -8.14 -6.57
N LEU A 14 -21.09 -9.26 -5.87
CA LEU A 14 -22.34 -9.64 -5.23
C LEU A 14 -22.74 -8.67 -4.11
N ILE A 15 -21.78 -8.21 -3.30
CA ILE A 15 -22.03 -7.22 -2.24
C ILE A 15 -22.44 -5.87 -2.86
N CYS A 16 -21.73 -5.38 -3.88
CA CYS A 16 -22.09 -4.14 -4.57
C CYS A 16 -23.52 -4.17 -5.13
N ALA A 17 -23.93 -5.31 -5.69
CA ALA A 17 -25.28 -5.49 -6.21
C ALA A 17 -26.36 -5.50 -5.10
N GLN A 18 -26.05 -6.01 -3.91
CA GLN A 18 -26.98 -6.08 -2.78
C GLN A 18 -27.05 -4.79 -1.96
N GLU A 19 -25.93 -4.07 -1.84
CA GLU A 19 -25.84 -2.82 -1.09
C GLU A 19 -26.09 -1.58 -1.97
N GLU A 20 -26.45 -1.78 -3.25
CA GLU A 20 -26.67 -0.73 -4.26
C GLU A 20 -25.48 0.24 -4.39
N VAL A 21 -24.26 -0.29 -4.27
CA VAL A 21 -23.02 0.49 -4.39
C VAL A 21 -22.57 0.50 -5.85
N LEU A 22 -22.42 1.69 -6.42
CA LEU A 22 -21.86 1.86 -7.76
C LEU A 22 -20.34 1.80 -7.69
N CYS A 23 -19.76 0.70 -8.19
CA CYS A 23 -18.31 0.51 -8.27
C CYS A 23 -17.90 0.13 -9.69
N GLY A 24 -16.81 0.74 -10.17
CA GLY A 24 -16.14 0.31 -11.40
C GLY A 24 -15.40 -1.02 -11.24
N GLN A 25 -15.15 -1.70 -12.36
CA GLN A 25 -14.39 -2.97 -12.36
C GLN A 25 -12.92 -2.76 -11.96
N ASP A 26 -12.36 -1.62 -12.30
CA ASP A 26 -11.04 -1.12 -11.89
C ASP A 26 -10.93 -0.97 -10.36
N VAL A 27 -11.96 -0.41 -9.73
CA VAL A 27 -12.05 -0.27 -8.27
C VAL A 27 -12.10 -1.62 -7.57
N LEU A 28 -12.91 -2.54 -8.11
CA LEU A 28 -13.00 -3.91 -7.60
C LEU A 28 -11.67 -4.66 -7.71
N GLN A 29 -10.96 -4.51 -8.84
CA GLN A 29 -9.65 -5.10 -9.02
C GLN A 29 -8.64 -4.53 -8.02
N LEU A 30 -8.63 -3.21 -7.84
CA LEU A 30 -7.77 -2.53 -6.88
C LEU A 30 -8.03 -2.97 -5.44
N LEU A 31 -9.30 -3.17 -5.05
CA LEU A 31 -9.67 -3.69 -3.73
C LEU A 31 -9.10 -5.09 -3.51
N VAL A 32 -9.18 -5.96 -4.52
CA VAL A 32 -8.60 -7.31 -4.46
C VAL A 32 -7.08 -7.25 -4.29
N ASP A 33 -6.41 -6.42 -5.10
CA ASP A 33 -4.95 -6.29 -5.11
C ASP A 33 -4.43 -5.70 -3.79
N THR A 34 -5.15 -4.72 -3.24
CA THR A 34 -4.79 -4.05 -1.97
C THR A 34 -5.07 -4.91 -0.74
N SER A 35 -5.92 -5.92 -0.87
CA SER A 35 -6.30 -6.78 0.25
C SER A 35 -5.36 -7.97 0.47
N ASP A 36 -4.37 -8.17 -0.41
CA ASP A 36 -3.42 -9.31 -0.38
C ASP A 36 -4.12 -10.68 -0.18
N GLY A 37 -5.33 -10.83 -0.74
CA GLY A 37 -6.14 -12.06 -0.62
C GLY A 37 -7.01 -12.19 0.64
N ASP A 38 -7.05 -11.18 1.51
CA ASP A 38 -7.93 -11.14 2.69
C ASP A 38 -9.31 -10.57 2.32
N MET A 39 -10.32 -11.43 2.32
CA MET A 39 -11.69 -11.04 2.02
C MET A 39 -12.29 -10.05 3.04
N ARG A 40 -11.91 -10.13 4.32
CA ARG A 40 -12.40 -9.20 5.35
C ARG A 40 -11.86 -7.80 5.10
N ARG A 41 -10.57 -7.67 4.76
CA ARG A 41 -9.96 -6.38 4.38
C ARG A 41 -10.67 -5.79 3.16
N ALA A 42 -10.88 -6.59 2.12
CA ALA A 42 -11.53 -6.15 0.89
C ALA A 42 -12.95 -5.59 1.14
N ILE A 43 -13.78 -6.33 1.87
CA ILE A 43 -15.14 -5.91 2.21
C ILE A 43 -15.13 -4.65 3.08
N THR A 44 -14.23 -4.59 4.07
CA THR A 44 -14.14 -3.45 4.99
C THR A 44 -13.73 -2.19 4.26
N CYS A 45 -12.76 -2.28 3.33
CA CYS A 45 -12.34 -1.16 2.49
C CYS A 45 -13.51 -0.70 1.60
N LEU A 46 -14.17 -1.63 0.89
CA LEU A 46 -15.33 -1.32 0.04
C LEU A 46 -16.43 -0.57 0.81
N GLN A 47 -16.84 -1.10 1.96
CA GLN A 47 -17.90 -0.50 2.77
C GLN A 47 -17.48 0.84 3.38
N SER A 48 -16.21 1.02 3.71
CA SER A 48 -15.68 2.30 4.18
C SER A 48 -15.70 3.33 3.05
N SER A 49 -15.29 2.95 1.83
CA SER A 49 -15.32 3.84 0.66
C SER A 49 -16.74 4.23 0.27
N ALA A 50 -17.67 3.28 0.30
CA ALA A 50 -19.08 3.54 0.03
C ALA A 50 -19.73 4.48 1.07
N LYS A 51 -19.26 4.47 2.33
CA LYS A 51 -19.77 5.36 3.39
C LYS A 51 -19.25 6.79 3.31
N LEU A 52 -18.05 7.00 2.76
CA LEU A 52 -17.51 8.34 2.55
C LEU A 52 -18.21 9.08 1.40
N GLN A 53 -18.79 8.30 0.47
CA GLN A 53 -19.54 8.82 -0.66
C GLN A 53 -21.03 9.03 -0.32
N ASP A 54 -21.66 9.99 -0.99
CA ASP A 54 -23.11 10.16 -0.90
C ASP A 54 -23.84 8.91 -1.43
N LYS A 55 -25.04 8.64 -0.90
CA LYS A 55 -25.84 7.48 -1.33
C LYS A 55 -26.07 7.53 -2.84
N GLY A 56 -25.55 6.54 -3.56
CA GLY A 56 -25.66 6.41 -5.01
C GLY A 56 -24.58 7.14 -5.81
N ALA A 57 -23.52 7.66 -5.16
CA ALA A 57 -22.34 8.14 -5.87
C ALA A 57 -21.43 6.96 -6.28
N LEU A 58 -20.65 7.17 -7.34
CA LEU A 58 -19.69 6.20 -7.85
C LEU A 58 -18.45 6.19 -6.94
N VAL A 59 -18.08 5.02 -6.41
CA VAL A 59 -16.80 4.85 -5.72
C VAL A 59 -15.68 4.92 -6.76
N THR A 60 -14.69 5.77 -6.53
CA THR A 60 -13.54 5.96 -7.41
C THR A 60 -12.30 5.22 -6.92
N VAL A 61 -11.28 5.12 -7.78
CA VAL A 61 -9.99 4.50 -7.44
C VAL A 61 -9.29 5.30 -6.34
N GLU A 62 -9.39 6.63 -6.40
CA GLU A 62 -8.81 7.56 -5.44
C GLU A 62 -9.37 7.33 -4.02
N ASP A 63 -10.68 7.12 -3.89
CA ASP A 63 -11.34 6.83 -2.61
C ASP A 63 -10.79 5.57 -1.93
N VAL A 64 -10.51 4.53 -2.75
CA VAL A 64 -9.96 3.26 -2.26
C VAL A 64 -8.50 3.43 -1.86
N LEU A 65 -7.71 4.19 -2.64
CA LEU A 65 -6.32 4.48 -2.30
C LEU A 65 -6.20 5.26 -0.99
N GLU A 66 -7.08 6.23 -0.77
CA GLU A 66 -7.11 7.02 0.46
C GLU A 66 -7.42 6.15 1.69
N ILE A 67 -8.46 5.31 1.61
CA ILE A 67 -8.85 4.44 2.75
C ILE A 67 -7.86 3.32 3.00
N SER A 68 -7.29 2.75 1.94
CA SER A 68 -6.36 1.64 2.07
C SER A 68 -5.00 2.06 2.63
N GLY A 69 -4.68 3.36 2.59
CA GLY A 69 -3.39 3.89 3.05
C GLY A 69 -2.21 3.40 2.19
N VAL A 70 -2.48 2.90 0.99
CA VAL A 70 -1.48 2.48 0.01
C VAL A 70 -0.71 3.71 -0.46
N VAL A 71 0.63 3.65 -0.40
CA VAL A 71 1.46 4.75 -0.91
C VAL A 71 1.36 4.76 -2.44
N PRO A 72 1.05 5.90 -3.07
CA PRO A 72 1.01 5.98 -4.52
C PRO A 72 2.37 5.70 -5.18
N ASP A 73 2.37 4.99 -6.31
CA ASP A 73 3.58 4.58 -7.05
C ASP A 73 4.50 5.75 -7.45
N LYS A 74 3.94 6.96 -7.60
CA LYS A 74 4.71 8.19 -7.86
C LYS A 74 5.78 8.42 -6.79
N TRP A 75 5.47 8.15 -5.52
CA TRP A 75 6.41 8.34 -4.41
C TRP A 75 7.49 7.26 -4.43
N LEU A 76 7.12 5.99 -4.69
CA LEU A 76 8.10 4.91 -4.77
C LEU A 76 9.08 5.10 -5.93
N THR A 77 8.57 5.51 -7.09
CA THR A 77 9.39 5.74 -8.29
C THR A 77 10.34 6.90 -8.10
N GLU A 78 9.85 7.99 -7.50
CA GLU A 78 10.67 9.17 -7.23
C GLU A 78 11.72 8.89 -6.15
N LEU A 79 11.37 8.15 -5.09
CA LEU A 79 12.33 7.67 -4.09
C LEU A 79 13.47 6.88 -4.77
N MET A 80 13.15 5.94 -5.65
CA MET A 80 14.14 5.18 -6.40
C MET A 80 15.03 6.06 -7.29
N ARG A 81 14.45 7.09 -7.91
CA ARG A 81 15.19 8.07 -8.72
C ARG A 81 16.18 8.87 -7.88
N VAL A 82 15.74 9.39 -6.74
CA VAL A 82 16.57 10.18 -5.83
C VAL A 82 17.64 9.32 -5.16
N CYS A 83 17.33 8.06 -4.80
CA CYS A 83 18.35 7.13 -4.29
C CYS A 83 19.43 6.81 -5.34
N ARG A 84 19.11 6.83 -6.64
CA ARG A 84 20.09 6.61 -7.72
C ARG A 84 21.00 7.82 -7.95
N SER A 85 20.56 9.05 -7.64
CA SER A 85 21.40 10.26 -7.78
C SER A 85 22.56 10.29 -6.77
N LYS A 86 22.45 9.52 -5.67
CA LYS A 86 23.43 9.43 -4.57
C LYS A 86 23.71 10.75 -3.86
N ASP A 87 22.87 11.77 -4.05
CA ASP A 87 22.96 13.02 -3.32
C ASP A 87 22.15 12.93 -2.02
N TYR A 88 22.84 13.05 -0.89
CA TYR A 88 22.23 12.92 0.43
C TYR A 88 21.26 14.07 0.73
N SER A 89 21.59 15.30 0.31
CA SER A 89 20.74 16.47 0.56
C SER A 89 19.38 16.30 -0.12
N SER A 90 19.40 15.90 -1.39
CA SER A 90 18.17 15.61 -2.15
C SER A 90 17.33 14.48 -1.54
N ILE A 91 17.97 13.44 -0.98
CA ILE A 91 17.27 12.34 -0.30
C ILE A 91 16.59 12.84 0.98
N GLU A 92 17.29 13.63 1.79
CA GLU A 92 16.76 14.16 3.04
C GLU A 92 15.55 15.08 2.81
N ASP A 93 15.65 16.01 1.85
CA ASP A 93 14.55 16.88 1.47
C ASP A 93 13.34 16.09 0.98
N TYR A 94 13.57 15.03 0.19
CA TYR A 94 12.51 14.17 -0.30
C TYR A 94 11.82 13.39 0.83
N VAL A 95 12.59 12.82 1.77
CA VAL A 95 12.05 12.10 2.93
C VAL A 95 11.24 13.03 3.82
N ASN A 96 11.70 14.27 4.04
CA ASN A 96 10.96 15.27 4.81
C ASN A 96 9.59 15.59 4.16
N ASN A 97 9.56 15.73 2.83
CA ASN A 97 8.29 15.91 2.11
C ASN A 97 7.39 14.69 2.22
N LEU A 98 7.94 13.48 2.10
CA LEU A 98 7.17 12.24 2.24
C LEU A 98 6.58 12.08 3.65
N MET A 99 7.29 12.55 4.69
CA MET A 99 6.77 12.57 6.05
C MET A 99 5.55 13.50 6.22
N CYS A 100 5.48 14.60 5.47
CA CYS A 100 4.32 15.50 5.50
C CYS A 100 3.04 14.87 4.95
N GLU A 101 3.16 13.85 4.09
CA GLU A 101 2.01 13.12 3.52
C GLU A 101 1.43 12.07 4.48
N ALA A 102 2.03 11.86 5.65
CA ALA A 102 1.54 11.00 6.73
C ALA A 102 1.28 9.52 6.35
N TYR A 103 2.01 8.99 5.37
CA TYR A 103 1.96 7.56 5.04
C TYR A 103 2.63 6.69 6.10
N ALA A 104 2.09 5.49 6.34
CA ALA A 104 2.70 4.51 7.22
C ALA A 104 4.04 4.02 6.67
N VAL A 105 5.11 4.15 7.47
CA VAL A 105 6.46 3.73 7.05
C VAL A 105 6.51 2.23 6.76
N SER A 106 5.77 1.40 7.51
CA SER A 106 5.65 -0.03 7.24
C SER A 106 5.14 -0.31 5.82
N GLN A 107 4.08 0.38 5.41
CA GLN A 107 3.49 0.25 4.08
C GLN A 107 4.46 0.67 2.97
N LEU A 108 5.18 1.77 3.18
CA LEU A 108 6.21 2.23 2.24
C LEU A 108 7.31 1.17 2.05
N MET A 109 7.78 0.56 3.14
CA MET A 109 8.84 -0.45 3.09
C MET A 109 8.37 -1.74 2.38
N ASP A 110 7.14 -2.19 2.64
CA ASP A 110 6.57 -3.37 1.98
C ASP A 110 6.41 -3.17 0.48
N GLN A 111 5.93 -2.00 0.06
CA GLN A 111 5.79 -1.68 -1.36
C GLN A 111 7.15 -1.48 -2.04
N LEU A 112 8.11 -0.86 -1.36
CA LEU A 112 9.47 -0.73 -1.85
C LEU A 112 10.12 -2.11 -2.04
N LEU A 113 9.90 -3.05 -1.13
CA LEU A 113 10.36 -4.44 -1.28
C LEU A 113 9.76 -5.08 -2.54
N LYS A 114 8.43 -4.99 -2.71
CA LYS A 114 7.73 -5.53 -3.89
C LYS A 114 8.33 -4.95 -5.19
N LEU A 115 8.59 -3.64 -5.22
CA LEU A 115 9.21 -2.96 -6.36
C LEU A 115 10.64 -3.44 -6.64
N ILE A 116 11.49 -3.56 -5.62
CA ILE A 116 12.89 -4.00 -5.78
C ILE A 116 12.95 -5.44 -6.28
N VAL A 117 12.11 -6.33 -5.73
CA VAL A 117 12.06 -7.74 -6.15
C VAL A 117 11.64 -7.85 -7.62
N ALA A 118 10.62 -7.09 -8.03
CA ALA A 118 10.12 -7.07 -9.40
C ALA A 118 11.07 -6.38 -10.40
N SER A 119 11.93 -5.47 -9.95
CA SER A 119 12.84 -4.73 -10.85
C SER A 119 13.87 -5.64 -11.53
N GLU A 120 13.99 -5.58 -12.86
CA GLU A 120 14.98 -6.37 -13.61
C GLU A 120 16.35 -5.64 -13.73
N ASP A 121 16.40 -4.35 -13.40
CA ASP A 121 17.60 -3.51 -13.52
C ASP A 121 18.75 -3.84 -12.56
N MET A 122 18.50 -4.71 -11.57
CA MET A 122 19.44 -4.98 -10.48
C MET A 122 19.85 -6.45 -10.46
N SER A 123 21.15 -6.70 -10.22
CA SER A 123 21.65 -8.07 -10.04
C SER A 123 21.09 -8.69 -8.75
N ASP A 124 20.96 -10.01 -8.73
CA ASP A 124 20.48 -10.77 -7.56
C ASP A 124 21.29 -10.47 -6.29
N ARG A 125 22.60 -10.22 -6.43
CA ARG A 125 23.47 -9.84 -5.31
C ARG A 125 23.11 -8.47 -4.75
N GLN A 126 22.79 -7.50 -5.60
CA GLN A 126 22.36 -6.17 -5.17
C GLN A 126 20.99 -6.23 -4.51
N LYS A 127 20.05 -6.98 -5.10
CA LYS A 127 18.73 -7.22 -4.50
C LYS A 127 18.85 -7.83 -3.11
N SER A 128 19.67 -8.87 -2.96
CA SER A 128 19.90 -9.54 -1.68
C SER A 128 20.43 -8.59 -0.60
N LEU A 129 21.44 -7.76 -0.93
CA LEU A 129 22.00 -6.81 0.02
C LEU A 129 20.97 -5.74 0.45
N ILE A 130 20.18 -5.24 -0.50
CA ILE A 130 19.15 -4.23 -0.20
C ILE A 130 18.04 -4.84 0.65
N CYS A 131 17.57 -6.05 0.30
CA CYS A 131 16.55 -6.76 1.07
C CYS A 131 17.00 -7.04 2.51
N GLU A 132 18.27 -7.38 2.72
CA GLU A 132 18.83 -7.57 4.07
C GLU A 132 18.75 -6.26 4.88
N LYS A 133 19.18 -5.14 4.30
CA LYS A 133 19.11 -3.83 4.97
C LYS A 133 17.68 -3.40 5.23
N LEU A 134 16.78 -3.64 4.27
CA LEU A 134 15.36 -3.34 4.43
C LEU A 134 14.73 -4.15 5.55
N ALA A 135 15.05 -5.45 5.65
CA ALA A 135 14.55 -6.33 6.70
C ALA A 135 14.97 -5.88 8.10
N VAL A 136 16.23 -5.46 8.27
CA VAL A 136 16.72 -4.90 9.55
C VAL A 136 15.99 -3.61 9.90
N SER A 137 15.77 -2.72 8.93
CA SER A 137 15.03 -1.47 9.15
C SER A 137 13.58 -1.70 9.54
N ILE A 138 12.89 -2.64 8.88
CA ILE A 138 11.51 -3.03 9.22
C ILE A 138 11.45 -3.60 10.63
N LEU A 139 12.37 -4.51 10.98
CA LEU A 139 12.42 -5.10 12.32
C LEU A 139 12.61 -4.06 13.41
N ASN A 140 13.51 -3.09 13.19
CA ASN A 140 13.75 -2.00 14.12
C ASN A 140 12.51 -1.12 14.28
N LEU A 141 11.80 -0.83 13.19
CA LEU A 141 10.56 -0.06 13.24
C LEU A 141 9.51 -0.75 14.12
N THR A 142 9.30 -2.05 13.91
CA THR A 142 8.35 -2.83 14.72
C THR A 142 8.76 -2.86 16.19
N PHE A 143 10.05 -3.08 16.48
CA PHE A 143 10.54 -3.20 17.85
C PHE A 143 10.51 -1.87 18.62
N VAL A 144 10.88 -0.77 17.97
CA VAL A 144 10.88 0.58 18.59
C VAL A 144 9.47 1.03 18.93
N CYS A 145 8.49 0.81 18.04
CA CYS A 145 7.09 1.16 18.33
C CYS A 145 6.52 0.38 19.54
N SER A 146 6.86 -0.90 19.71
CA SER A 146 6.42 -1.68 20.87
C SER A 146 7.02 -1.24 22.21
N LEU A 147 8.15 -0.51 22.20
CA LEU A 147 8.78 0.01 23.42
C LEU A 147 8.28 1.41 23.82
N THR A 148 7.85 2.22 22.86
CA THR A 148 7.33 3.57 23.13
C THR A 148 5.95 3.58 23.77
N ASP A 149 5.17 2.49 23.64
CA ASP A 149 3.88 2.33 24.33
C ASP A 149 4.02 2.01 25.84
N THR A 150 5.22 1.65 26.32
CA THR A 150 5.45 1.36 27.75
C THR A 150 5.85 2.56 28.62
N SER A 151 5.94 3.77 28.06
CA SER A 151 6.36 4.98 28.80
C SER A 151 5.26 6.04 29.01
N VAL A 152 3.98 5.70 28.83
CA VAL A 152 2.86 6.56 29.24
C VAL A 152 1.95 5.81 30.21
N THR A 153 2.40 5.68 31.45
CA THR A 153 1.57 5.55 32.67
C THR A 153 2.29 6.18 33.84
#